data_AF-A0A963H9K3-F1
#
_entry.id   AF-A0A963H9K3-F1
#
_cell.length_a   1.000
_cell.length_b   1.000
_cell.length_c   1.000
_cell.angle_alpha   90.00
_cell.angle_beta   90.00
_cell.angle_gamma   90.00
#
_symmetry.space_group_name_H-M   'P 1'
#
loop_
_entity.id
_entity.type
_entity.pdbx_description
1 polymer ?
#
loop_
_entity_poly.entity_id
_entity_poly.type
_entity_poly.pdbx_seq_one_letter_code
_entity_poly.pdbx_strand_id
1 'polypeptide(L)'
;PALHAELARIDPLTAARLQRTDAQRIQRGLEVFRLSGRPLSALIAAGKTQAPPYRLLAIGLLPSERSVLHQRIARRFAAMLDAGLEGEVAALREQYRLHAGLPSMRCVGYRQVWEVQDGLAPRRELRERGIYATRQLAKRQITWLGNTLRPQTVDCLAADVDDRVAGQVERFLG
;
A
#
# COMPACT_ATOMS: atom_id res chain seq x y z
N PRO A 1 21.79 -2.92 10.12
CA PRO A 1 22.40 -2.38 11.36
C PRO A 1 23.45 -1.29 11.11
N ALA A 2 24.48 -1.57 10.31
CA ALA A 2 25.54 -0.60 10.00
C ALA A 2 25.02 0.67 9.27
N LEU A 3 24.18 0.49 8.25
CA LEU A 3 23.57 1.63 7.53
C LEU A 3 22.62 2.46 8.40
N HIS A 4 21.95 1.86 9.38
CA HIS A 4 21.13 2.61 10.34
C HIS A 4 22.00 3.47 11.25
N ALA A 5 23.16 2.94 11.69
CA ALA A 5 24.13 3.72 12.46
C ALA A 5 24.77 4.84 11.63
N GLU A 6 25.01 4.61 10.33
CA GLU A 6 25.42 5.68 9.41
C GLU A 6 24.35 6.76 9.29
N LEU A 7 23.09 6.38 9.08
CA LEU A 7 21.97 7.32 9.05
C LEU A 7 21.86 8.10 10.37
N ALA A 8 22.06 7.44 11.52
CA ALA A 8 22.01 8.08 12.82
C ALA A 8 23.11 9.15 13.02
N ARG A 9 24.26 9.02 12.35
CA ARG A 9 25.31 10.05 12.38
C ARG A 9 24.96 11.29 11.57
N ILE A 10 24.25 11.13 10.44
CA ILE A 10 23.92 12.24 9.52
C ILE A 10 22.54 12.85 9.77
N ASP A 11 21.57 12.06 10.22
CA ASP A 11 20.18 12.43 10.45
C ASP A 11 19.60 11.66 11.65
N PRO A 12 19.98 12.05 12.89
CA PRO A 12 19.53 11.39 14.11
C PRO A 12 18.00 11.37 14.25
N LEU A 13 17.32 12.43 13.80
CA LEU A 13 15.87 12.57 13.87
C LEU A 13 15.16 11.53 13.00
N THR A 14 15.61 11.36 11.75
CA THR A 14 15.05 10.31 10.87
C THR A 14 15.41 8.93 11.42
N ALA A 15 16.65 8.70 11.86
CA ALA A 15 17.09 7.41 12.37
C ALA A 15 16.30 6.93 13.60
N ALA A 16 15.97 7.84 14.53
CA ALA A 16 15.19 7.53 15.73
C ALA A 16 13.76 7.04 15.42
N ARG A 17 13.18 7.49 14.30
CA ARG A 17 11.83 7.12 13.87
C ARG A 17 11.78 5.81 13.08
N LEU A 18 12.92 5.35 12.56
CA LEU A 18 13.00 4.18 11.69
C LEU A 18 13.46 2.94 12.46
N GLN A 19 12.79 1.82 12.18
CA GLN A 19 13.26 0.51 12.62
C GLN A 19 14.56 0.16 11.87
N ARG A 20 15.49 -0.50 12.56
CA ARG A 20 16.81 -0.87 11.99
C ARG A 20 16.71 -1.79 10.75
N THR A 21 15.58 -2.45 10.59
CA THR A 21 15.26 -3.38 9.49
C THR A 21 14.55 -2.71 8.32
N ASP A 22 14.19 -1.42 8.41
CA ASP A 22 13.53 -0.68 7.33
C ASP A 22 14.56 -0.21 6.27
N ALA A 23 15.12 -1.19 5.55
CA ALA A 23 16.20 -0.97 4.58
C ALA A 23 15.83 0.08 3.52
N GLN A 24 14.57 0.10 3.06
CA GLN A 24 14.10 1.04 2.05
C GLN A 24 14.13 2.49 2.55
N ARG A 25 13.61 2.76 3.75
CA ARG A 25 13.61 4.13 4.29
C ARG A 25 15.00 4.57 4.74
N ILE A 26 15.81 3.65 5.27
CA ILE A 26 17.21 3.92 5.62
C ILE A 26 18.01 4.32 4.37
N GLN A 27 17.90 3.53 3.30
CA GLN A 27 18.55 3.82 2.02
C GLN A 27 18.11 5.18 1.49
N ARG A 28 16.80 5.49 1.51
CA ARG A 28 16.30 6.79 1.04
C ARG A 28 16.86 7.97 1.84
N GLY A 29 16.96 7.84 3.16
CA GLY A 29 17.56 8.89 4.01
C GLY A 29 19.02 9.17 3.63
N LEU A 30 19.82 8.10 3.46
CA LEU A 30 21.22 8.19 3.05
C LEU A 30 21.36 8.75 1.62
N GLU A 31 20.54 8.28 0.68
CA GLU A 31 20.51 8.75 -0.71
C GLU A 31 20.26 10.26 -0.79
N VAL A 32 19.21 10.74 -0.11
CA VAL A 32 18.86 12.16 -0.10
C VAL A 32 20.00 13.01 0.44
N PHE A 33 20.64 12.58 1.52
CA PHE A 33 21.78 13.29 2.09
C PHE A 33 22.97 13.29 1.12
N ARG A 34 23.31 12.16 0.51
CA ARG A 34 24.44 12.06 -0.44
C ARG A 34 24.22 12.92 -1.70
N LEU A 35 22.98 13.05 -2.17
CA LEU A 35 22.66 13.86 -3.35
C LEU A 35 22.54 15.36 -3.06
N SER A 36 22.01 15.72 -1.89
CA SER A 36 21.68 17.12 -1.57
C SER A 36 22.62 17.80 -0.57
N GLY A 37 23.45 17.02 0.13
CA GLY A 37 24.21 17.47 1.31
C GLY A 37 23.35 17.79 2.54
N ARG A 38 22.02 17.66 2.45
CA ARG A 38 21.07 18.03 3.51
C ARG A 38 20.35 16.81 4.07
N PRO A 39 20.21 16.69 5.40
CA PRO A 39 19.44 15.60 6.01
C PRO A 39 17.99 15.59 5.54
N LEU A 40 17.40 14.40 5.42
CA LEU A 40 16.00 14.25 5.00
C LEU A 40 15.05 14.94 5.98
N SER A 41 15.31 14.84 7.28
CA SER A 41 14.52 15.53 8.31
C SER A 41 14.50 17.05 8.12
N ALA A 42 15.64 17.65 7.75
CA ALA A 42 15.77 19.08 7.48
C ALA A 42 15.00 19.51 6.23
N LEU A 43 15.01 18.69 5.17
CA LEU A 43 14.23 18.95 3.95
C LEU A 43 12.73 18.85 4.21
N ILE A 44 12.29 17.85 4.98
CA ILE A 44 10.89 17.69 5.37
C ILE A 44 10.43 18.87 6.23
N ALA A 45 11.26 19.31 7.19
CA ALA A 45 10.94 20.46 8.05
C ALA A 45 10.88 21.79 7.28
N ALA A 46 11.73 21.95 6.25
CA ALA A 46 11.71 23.13 5.38
C ALA A 46 10.55 23.11 4.37
N GLY A 47 10.05 21.93 4.04
CA GLY A 47 8.86 21.76 3.21
C GLY A 47 7.63 22.31 3.93
N LYS A 48 7.13 23.46 3.50
CA LYS A 48 5.79 23.92 3.91
C LYS A 48 4.79 22.89 3.40
N THR A 49 4.02 22.27 4.30
CA THR A 49 2.82 21.51 3.91
C THR A 49 1.84 22.50 3.29
N GLN A 50 1.93 22.72 1.97
CA GLN A 50 0.93 23.50 1.26
C GLN A 50 -0.35 22.67 1.26
N ALA A 51 -1.29 23.05 2.12
CA ALA A 51 -2.65 22.58 1.98
C ALA A 51 -3.16 23.05 0.60
N PRO A 52 -3.83 22.18 -0.17
CA PRO A 52 -4.43 22.60 -1.42
C PRO A 52 -5.40 23.76 -1.15
N PRO A 53 -5.54 24.74 -2.08
CA PRO A 53 -6.39 25.91 -1.90
C PRO A 53 -7.89 25.58 -2.09
N TYR A 54 -8.30 24.40 -1.66
CA TYR A 54 -9.66 23.87 -1.79
C TYR A 54 -10.07 23.19 -0.50
N ARG A 55 -11.37 23.25 -0.21
CA ARG A 55 -11.97 22.44 0.85
C ARG A 55 -12.00 20.99 0.37
N LEU A 56 -11.52 20.05 1.18
CA LEU A 56 -11.53 18.62 0.86
C LEU A 56 -12.57 17.90 1.73
N LEU A 57 -13.40 17.08 1.09
CA LEU A 57 -14.24 16.10 1.76
C LEU A 57 -13.59 14.72 1.60
N ALA A 58 -13.08 14.17 2.69
CA ALA A 58 -12.54 12.81 2.72
C ALA A 58 -13.61 11.84 3.24
N ILE A 59 -14.07 10.93 2.39
CA ILE A 59 -15.02 9.86 2.75
C ILE A 59 -14.29 8.52 2.66
N GLY A 60 -14.40 7.71 3.71
CA GLY A 60 -13.78 6.39 3.80
C GLY A 60 -14.84 5.30 3.86
N LEU A 61 -14.91 4.46 2.84
CA LEU A 61 -15.78 3.28 2.81
C LEU A 61 -15.08 2.12 3.54
N LEU A 62 -15.45 1.89 4.80
CA LEU A 62 -14.83 0.88 5.65
C LEU A 62 -15.89 -0.13 6.11
N PRO A 63 -15.65 -1.44 5.96
CA PRO A 63 -16.61 -2.43 6.40
C PRO A 63 -16.68 -2.48 7.93
N SER A 64 -17.88 -2.46 8.49
CA SER A 64 -18.10 -2.73 9.91
C SER A 64 -17.60 -4.12 10.32
N GLU A 65 -17.70 -5.10 9.42
CA GLU A 65 -17.27 -6.49 9.66
C GLU A 65 -16.03 -6.91 8.85
N ARG A 66 -14.94 -7.22 9.56
CA ARG A 66 -13.69 -7.70 8.94
C ARG A 66 -13.82 -9.07 8.28
N SER A 67 -14.68 -9.93 8.80
CA SER A 67 -14.98 -11.26 8.24
C SER A 67 -15.49 -11.15 6.80
N VAL A 68 -16.44 -10.25 6.56
CA VAL A 68 -17.02 -9.98 5.24
C VAL A 68 -15.96 -9.49 4.27
N LEU A 69 -15.08 -8.58 4.69
CA LEU A 69 -13.95 -8.13 3.88
C LEU A 69 -13.03 -9.31 3.48
N HIS A 70 -12.69 -10.17 4.43
CA HIS A 70 -11.84 -11.34 4.16
C HIS A 70 -12.48 -12.34 3.19
N GLN A 71 -13.79 -12.53 3.27
CA GLN A 71 -14.56 -13.37 2.34
C GLN A 71 -14.62 -12.75 0.94
N ARG A 72 -14.90 -11.44 0.84
CA ARG A 72 -14.91 -10.70 -0.44
C ARG A 72 -13.53 -10.74 -1.10
N ILE A 73 -12.45 -10.57 -0.33
CA ILE A 73 -11.06 -10.72 -0.83
C ILE A 73 -10.83 -12.13 -1.40
N ALA A 74 -11.22 -13.17 -0.68
CA ALA A 74 -11.03 -14.55 -1.12
C ALA A 74 -11.79 -14.87 -2.41
N ARG A 75 -13.05 -14.41 -2.48
CA ARG A 75 -13.91 -14.57 -3.67
C ARG A 75 -13.33 -13.83 -4.87
N ARG A 76 -12.92 -12.58 -4.69
CA ARG A 76 -12.33 -11.76 -5.75
C ARG A 76 -11.03 -12.37 -6.27
N PHE A 77 -10.16 -12.85 -5.38
CA PHE A 77 -8.91 -13.47 -5.80
C PHE A 77 -9.12 -14.77 -6.59
N ALA A 78 -10.09 -15.60 -6.18
CA ALA A 78 -10.48 -16.77 -6.95
C ALA A 78 -10.97 -16.38 -8.35
N ALA A 79 -11.88 -15.41 -8.45
CA ALA A 79 -12.36 -14.91 -9.73
C ALA A 79 -11.25 -14.35 -10.62
N MET A 80 -10.21 -13.70 -10.06
CA MET A 80 -9.05 -13.25 -10.82
C MET A 80 -8.24 -14.42 -11.40
N LEU A 81 -8.05 -15.50 -10.64
CA LEU A 81 -7.38 -16.71 -11.14
C LEU A 81 -8.20 -17.35 -12.27
N ASP A 82 -9.52 -17.48 -12.08
CA ASP A 82 -10.44 -18.04 -13.07
C ASP A 82 -10.48 -17.18 -14.35
N ALA A 83 -10.31 -15.86 -14.22
CA ALA A 83 -10.20 -14.92 -15.33
C ALA A 83 -8.82 -14.92 -16.02
N GLY A 84 -7.88 -15.79 -15.61
CA GLY A 84 -6.61 -15.97 -16.31
C GLY A 84 -5.45 -15.12 -15.80
N LEU A 85 -5.45 -14.68 -14.53
CA LEU A 85 -4.33 -13.92 -13.93
C LEU A 85 -2.96 -14.59 -14.14
N GLU A 86 -2.87 -15.92 -14.05
CA GLU A 86 -1.60 -16.63 -14.31
C GLU A 86 -1.10 -16.42 -15.74
N GLY A 87 -2.02 -16.48 -16.71
CA GLY A 87 -1.72 -16.26 -18.13
C GLY A 87 -1.36 -14.81 -18.43
N GLU A 88 -2.04 -13.85 -17.81
CA GLU A 88 -1.73 -12.43 -17.92
C GLU A 88 -0.27 -12.13 -17.49
N VAL A 89 0.16 -12.67 -16.34
CA VAL A 89 1.54 -12.48 -15.86
C VAL A 89 2.55 -13.16 -16.79
N ALA A 90 2.24 -14.34 -17.32
CA ALA A 90 3.10 -15.01 -18.30
C ALA A 90 3.27 -14.15 -19.57
N ALA A 91 2.17 -13.61 -20.11
CA ALA A 91 2.19 -12.75 -21.30
C ALA A 91 3.01 -11.47 -21.06
N LEU A 92 2.87 -10.83 -19.89
CA LEU A 92 3.66 -9.65 -19.54
C LEU A 92 5.16 -9.93 -19.49
N ARG A 93 5.55 -11.11 -18.99
CA ARG A 93 6.94 -11.54 -18.91
C ARG A 93 7.55 -11.85 -20.28
N GLU A 94 6.73 -12.31 -21.22
CA GLU A 94 7.15 -12.56 -22.59
C GLU A 94 7.27 -11.24 -23.37
N GLN A 95 6.30 -10.34 -23.19
CA GLN A 95 6.23 -9.09 -23.95
C GLN A 95 7.26 -8.03 -23.49
N TYR A 96 7.58 -7.99 -22.19
CA TYR A 96 8.39 -6.92 -21.60
C TYR A 96 9.59 -7.46 -20.83
N ARG A 97 10.68 -6.68 -20.81
CA ARG A 97 11.84 -6.94 -19.94
C ARG A 97 11.51 -6.59 -18.49
N LEU A 98 10.95 -7.54 -17.77
CA LEU A 98 10.53 -7.40 -16.37
C LEU A 98 11.44 -8.18 -15.43
N HIS A 99 11.54 -7.73 -14.18
CA HIS A 99 12.12 -8.51 -13.08
C HIS A 99 11.29 -8.33 -11.81
N ALA A 100 11.34 -9.30 -10.90
CA ALA A 100 10.53 -9.36 -9.68
C ALA A 100 10.73 -8.17 -8.70
N GLY A 101 11.77 -7.37 -8.91
CA GLY A 101 12.07 -6.17 -8.11
C GLY A 101 11.25 -4.94 -8.50
N LEU A 102 10.66 -4.93 -9.70
CA LEU A 102 9.91 -3.78 -10.22
C LEU A 102 8.64 -3.53 -9.40
N PRO A 103 8.24 -2.25 -9.19
CA PRO A 103 7.01 -1.92 -8.46
C PRO A 103 5.76 -2.63 -9.02
N SER A 104 5.65 -2.72 -10.35
CA SER A 104 4.55 -3.42 -11.03
C SER A 104 4.50 -4.91 -10.67
N MET A 105 5.64 -5.60 -10.67
CA MET A 105 5.73 -7.03 -10.36
C MET A 105 5.66 -7.32 -8.85
N ARG A 106 5.85 -6.31 -8.02
CA ARG A 106 5.65 -6.40 -6.56
C ARG A 106 4.20 -6.24 -6.13
N CYS A 107 3.28 -5.95 -7.05
CA CYS A 107 1.85 -5.90 -6.78
C CYS A 107 1.33 -7.23 -6.23
N VAL A 108 0.33 -7.14 -5.35
CA VAL A 108 -0.36 -8.31 -4.81
C VAL A 108 -1.08 -9.03 -5.95
N GLY A 109 -1.00 -10.36 -5.99
CA GLY A 109 -1.37 -11.20 -7.13
C GLY A 109 -0.16 -11.48 -8.00
N TYR A 110 0.35 -10.47 -8.70
CA TYR A 110 1.49 -10.56 -9.62
C TYR A 110 2.72 -11.19 -8.98
N ARG A 111 3.10 -10.71 -7.80
CA ARG A 111 4.26 -11.25 -7.08
C ARG A 111 4.11 -12.75 -6.78
N GLN A 112 2.92 -13.17 -6.35
CA GLN A 112 2.68 -14.56 -5.98
C GLN A 112 2.67 -15.46 -7.21
N VAL A 113 2.07 -15.01 -8.30
CA VAL A 113 2.10 -15.73 -9.59
C VAL A 113 3.54 -15.84 -10.10
N TRP A 114 4.31 -14.75 -10.06
CA TRP A 114 5.70 -14.73 -10.46
C TRP A 114 6.53 -15.75 -9.65
N GLU A 115 6.42 -15.73 -8.32
CA GLU A 115 7.14 -16.67 -7.44
C GLU A 115 6.79 -18.13 -7.74
N VAL A 116 5.54 -18.43 -8.08
CA VAL A 116 5.12 -19.78 -8.49
C VAL A 116 5.69 -20.18 -9.84
N GLN A 117 5.64 -19.28 -10.83
CA GLN A 117 6.20 -19.51 -12.16
C GLN A 117 7.73 -19.71 -12.15
N ASP A 118 8.44 -19.05 -11.21
CA ASP A 118 9.88 -19.22 -11.01
C ASP A 118 10.22 -20.44 -10.12
N GLY A 119 9.23 -21.23 -9.69
CA GLY A 119 9.44 -22.39 -8.82
C GLY A 119 9.85 -22.05 -7.38
N LEU A 120 9.76 -20.78 -6.98
CA LEU A 120 10.07 -20.29 -5.63
C LEU A 120 8.94 -20.54 -4.63
N ALA A 121 7.75 -20.91 -5.12
CA ALA A 121 6.59 -21.26 -4.31
C ALA A 121 5.79 -22.40 -4.97
N PRO A 122 5.21 -23.33 -4.20
CA PRO A 122 4.34 -24.36 -4.74
C PRO A 122 3.07 -23.78 -5.37
N ARG A 123 2.69 -24.25 -6.56
CA ARG A 123 1.48 -23.79 -7.26
C ARG A 123 0.21 -23.91 -6.42
N ARG A 124 0.08 -24.98 -5.63
CA ARG A 124 -1.06 -25.21 -4.72
C ARG A 124 -1.25 -24.09 -3.69
N GLU A 125 -0.19 -23.36 -3.36
CA GLU A 125 -0.22 -22.28 -2.37
C GLU A 125 -0.55 -20.91 -2.98
N LEU A 126 -0.60 -20.80 -4.32
CA LEU A 126 -0.80 -19.52 -5.02
C LEU A 126 -2.01 -18.77 -4.49
N ARG A 127 -3.14 -19.47 -4.39
CA ARG A 127 -4.42 -18.93 -3.94
C ARG A 127 -4.32 -18.39 -2.51
N GLU A 128 -3.83 -19.19 -1.58
CA GLU A 128 -3.76 -18.83 -0.17
C GLU A 128 -2.78 -17.67 0.07
N ARG A 129 -1.61 -17.71 -0.58
CA ARG A 129 -0.61 -16.64 -0.51
C ARG A 129 -1.14 -15.32 -1.08
N GLY A 130 -1.83 -15.36 -2.21
CA GLY A 130 -2.45 -14.19 -2.82
C GLY A 130 -3.54 -13.57 -1.95
N ILE A 131 -4.41 -14.42 -1.37
CA ILE A 131 -5.44 -13.99 -0.41
C ILE A 131 -4.81 -13.37 0.83
N TYR A 132 -3.81 -14.03 1.42
CA TYR A 132 -3.11 -13.51 2.59
C TYR A 132 -2.46 -12.16 2.31
N ALA A 133 -1.72 -12.04 1.21
CA ALA A 133 -1.09 -10.78 0.80
C ALA A 133 -2.12 -9.65 0.60
N THR A 134 -3.28 -9.98 0.02
CA THR A 134 -4.38 -9.02 -0.16
C THR A 134 -4.99 -8.59 1.16
N ARG A 135 -5.16 -9.50 2.13
CA ARG A 135 -5.63 -9.16 3.49
C ARG A 135 -4.63 -8.25 4.21
N GLN A 136 -3.33 -8.51 4.08
CA GLN A 136 -2.30 -7.65 4.66
C GLN A 136 -2.29 -6.25 4.02
N LEU A 137 -2.50 -6.15 2.71
CA LEU A 137 -2.67 -4.88 2.02
C LEU A 137 -3.90 -4.13 2.55
N ALA A 138 -5.06 -4.77 2.60
CA ALA A 138 -6.29 -4.17 3.09
C ALA A 138 -6.17 -3.70 4.55
N LYS A 139 -5.56 -4.51 5.42
CA LYS A 139 -5.27 -4.11 6.81
C LYS A 139 -4.44 -2.83 6.86
N ARG A 140 -3.36 -2.74 6.07
CA ARG A 140 -2.51 -1.54 6.01
C ARG A 140 -3.25 -0.32 5.48
N GLN A 141 -4.11 -0.49 4.47
CA GLN A 141 -4.96 0.59 3.95
C GLN A 141 -5.91 1.12 5.02
N ILE A 142 -6.60 0.24 5.75
CA ILE A 142 -7.50 0.62 6.84
C ILE A 142 -6.74 1.35 7.95
N THR A 143 -5.58 0.84 8.37
CA THR A 143 -4.74 1.50 9.37
C THR A 143 -4.29 2.89 8.91
N TRP A 144 -3.91 3.03 7.64
CA TRP A 144 -3.51 4.33 7.08
C TRP A 144 -4.68 5.32 7.01
N LEU A 145 -5.87 4.85 6.58
CA LEU A 145 -7.07 5.67 6.56
C LEU A 145 -7.41 6.19 7.97
N GLY A 146 -7.39 5.32 8.98
CA GLY A 146 -7.72 5.70 10.36
C GLY A 146 -6.69 6.62 11.02
N ASN A 147 -5.39 6.41 10.76
CA ASN A 147 -4.34 7.14 11.47
C ASN A 147 -3.88 8.42 10.76
N THR A 148 -3.91 8.42 9.42
CA THR A 148 -3.31 9.48 8.60
C THR A 148 -4.37 10.33 7.91
N LEU A 149 -5.29 9.73 7.16
CA LEU A 149 -6.30 10.51 6.42
C LEU A 149 -7.44 11.00 7.32
N ARG A 150 -7.87 10.18 8.28
CA ARG A 150 -9.00 10.42 9.20
C ARG A 150 -10.28 10.87 8.47
N PRO A 151 -10.77 10.08 7.49
CA PRO A 151 -11.94 10.45 6.71
C PRO A 151 -13.23 10.33 7.54
N GLN A 152 -14.31 10.96 7.05
CA GLN A 152 -15.67 10.62 7.46
C GLN A 152 -15.93 9.17 7.02
N THR A 153 -16.11 8.29 7.99
CA THR A 153 -16.24 6.85 7.71
C THR A 153 -17.71 6.51 7.45
N VAL A 154 -17.95 5.76 6.38
CA VAL A 154 -19.25 5.17 6.06
C VAL A 154 -19.07 3.65 5.97
N ASP A 155 -19.99 2.93 6.60
CA ASP A 155 -19.99 1.47 6.51
C ASP A 155 -20.38 1.02 5.10
N CYS A 156 -19.46 0.36 4.40
CA CYS A 156 -19.70 -0.13 3.05
C CYS A 156 -20.54 -1.41 2.98
N LEU A 157 -20.99 -1.91 4.13
CA LEU A 157 -21.95 -3.01 4.25
C LEU A 157 -23.37 -2.52 4.53
N ALA A 158 -23.56 -1.24 4.84
CA ALA A 158 -24.88 -0.68 5.10
C ALA A 158 -25.71 -0.65 3.81
N ALA A 159 -27.00 -0.99 3.92
CA ALA A 159 -27.92 -0.99 2.78
C ALA A 159 -28.17 0.42 2.21
N ASP A 160 -28.02 1.44 3.06
CA ASP A 160 -28.18 2.87 2.78
C ASP A 160 -26.83 3.58 2.55
N VAL A 161 -25.79 2.85 2.13
CA VAL A 161 -24.44 3.42 1.91
C VAL A 161 -24.46 4.58 0.91
N ASP A 162 -25.23 4.45 -0.17
CA ASP A 162 -25.31 5.46 -1.22
C ASP A 162 -25.96 6.74 -0.69
N ASP A 163 -27.08 6.61 0.05
CA ASP A 163 -27.78 7.74 0.67
C ASP A 163 -26.89 8.46 1.70
N ARG A 164 -26.14 7.70 2.50
CA ARG A 164 -25.20 8.27 3.49
C ARG A 164 -24.09 9.07 2.83
N VAL A 165 -23.51 8.55 1.74
CA VAL A 165 -22.47 9.25 0.99
C VAL A 165 -23.05 10.48 0.32
N ALA A 166 -24.20 10.37 -0.35
CA ALA A 166 -24.89 11.49 -0.98
C ALA A 166 -25.16 12.61 0.02
N GLY A 167 -25.76 12.30 1.18
CA GLY A 167 -26.03 13.29 2.22
C GLY A 167 -24.76 13.89 2.87
N GLN A 168 -23.62 13.21 2.85
CA GLN A 168 -22.33 13.83 3.24
C GLN A 168 -21.84 14.81 2.19
N VAL A 169 -21.98 14.47 0.91
CA VAL A 169 -21.59 15.33 -0.21
C VAL A 169 -22.47 16.57 -0.27
N GLU A 170 -23.79 16.44 -0.16
CA GLU A 170 -24.74 17.56 -0.15
C GLU A 170 -24.43 18.55 0.97
N ARG A 171 -24.33 18.08 2.22
CA ARG A 171 -23.95 18.91 3.37
C ARG A 171 -22.60 19.59 3.20
N PHE A 172 -21.67 18.96 2.48
CA PHE A 172 -20.38 19.54 2.21
C PHE A 172 -20.45 20.61 1.12
N LEU A 173 -21.30 20.48 0.11
CA LEU A 173 -21.43 21.46 -0.96
C LEU A 173 -22.21 22.70 -0.50
N GLY A 174 -23.16 22.54 0.42
CA GLY A 174 -24.02 23.61 0.93
C GLY A 174 -25.36 23.61 0.22
#